data_AF-A0A520GPB1-F1
#
_entry.id   AF-A0A520GPB1-F1
#
_cell.length_a   1.000
_cell.length_b   1.000
_cell.length_c   1.000
_cell.angle_alpha   90.00
_cell.angle_beta   90.00
_cell.angle_gamma   90.00
#
_symmetry.space_group_name_H-M   'P 1'
#
loop_
_entity.id
_entity.type
_entity.pdbx_description
1 polymer ?
#
loop_
_entity_poly.entity_id
_entity_poly.type
_entity_poly.pdbx_seq_one_letter_code
_entity_poly.pdbx_strand_id
1 'polypeptide(L)'
;MKLAATPLPLDASQIARVLELLEMRALAPEDTAARFHKLCKSRVFSAAQQNAIELLFELDDDQVANALMRFADEEARDLVRAQLPHEARLSFVVA
;
A
#
# COMPACT_ATOMS: atom_id res chain seq x y z
N MET A 1 28.11 0.82 -2.84
CA MET A 1 26.75 0.69 -3.40
C MET A 1 26.00 -0.30 -2.53
N LYS A 2 25.04 0.16 -1.71
CA LYS A 2 24.15 -0.76 -0.99
C LYS A 2 23.30 -1.45 -2.06
N LEU A 3 23.37 -2.77 -2.16
CA LEU A 3 22.42 -3.56 -2.96
C LEU A 3 21.03 -3.09 -2.52
N ALA A 4 20.31 -2.40 -3.41
CA ALA A 4 18.90 -2.12 -3.22
C ALA A 4 18.21 -3.48 -3.26
N ALA A 5 18.16 -4.14 -2.11
CA ALA A 5 17.43 -5.39 -1.96
C ALA A 5 16.00 -5.09 -2.37
N THR A 6 15.51 -5.80 -3.37
CA THR A 6 14.10 -5.78 -3.74
C THR A 6 13.31 -5.94 -2.45
N PRO A 7 12.39 -5.01 -2.11
CA PRO A 7 11.66 -5.10 -0.86
C PRO A 7 10.95 -6.46 -0.79
N LEU A 8 11.04 -7.10 0.37
CA LEU A 8 10.24 -8.30 0.63
C LEU A 8 8.77 -7.94 0.45
N PRO A 9 7.95 -8.87 -0.07
CA PRO A 9 6.53 -8.63 -0.20
C PRO A 9 5.91 -8.34 1.18
N LEU A 10 4.85 -7.54 1.16
CA LEU A 10 4.06 -7.18 2.33
C LEU A 10 3.11 -8.32 2.65
N ASP A 11 3.09 -8.73 3.92
CA ASP A 11 2.12 -9.70 4.43
C ASP A 11 0.74 -9.08 4.63
N ALA A 12 -0.25 -9.91 4.96
CA ALA A 12 -1.64 -9.51 5.16
C ALA A 12 -1.81 -8.42 6.23
N SER A 13 -1.07 -8.51 7.34
CA SER A 13 -1.11 -7.53 8.43
C SER A 13 -0.48 -6.20 8.00
N GLN A 14 0.64 -6.26 7.29
CA GLN A 14 1.33 -5.11 6.72
C GLN A 14 0.45 -4.40 5.67
N ILE A 15 -0.19 -5.14 4.77
CA ILE A 15 -1.13 -4.59 3.78
C ILE A 15 -2.31 -3.92 4.45
N ALA A 16 -2.91 -4.53 5.48
CA ALA A 16 -4.01 -3.91 6.22
C ALA A 16 -3.62 -2.55 6.80
N ARG A 17 -2.38 -2.40 7.29
CA ARG A 17 -1.86 -1.10 7.77
C ARG A 17 -1.66 -0.09 6.64
N VAL A 18 -1.18 -0.54 5.48
CA VAL A 18 -0.99 0.35 4.33
C VAL A 18 -2.33 0.84 3.78
N LEU A 19 -3.34 -0.04 3.70
CA LEU A 19 -4.71 0.32 3.30
C LEU A 19 -5.30 1.37 4.25
N GLU A 20 -5.15 1.19 5.57
CA GLU A 20 -5.57 2.18 6.56
C GLU A 20 -4.89 3.55 6.36
N LEU A 21 -3.60 3.57 6.02
CA LEU A 21 -2.89 4.82 5.72
C LEU A 21 -3.40 5.47 4.42
N LEU A 22 -3.72 4.68 3.40
CA LEU A 22 -4.24 5.18 2.13
C LEU A 22 -5.64 5.78 2.28
N GLU A 23 -6.50 5.17 3.11
CA GLU A 23 -7.81 5.75 3.46
C GLU A 23 -7.65 7.09 4.19
N MET A 24 -6.70 7.17 5.12
CA MET A 24 -6.43 8.39 5.88
C MET A 24 -5.83 9.51 5.01
N ARG A 25 -5.03 9.17 3.98
CA ARG A 25 -4.30 10.13 3.13
C ARG A 25 -5.21 11.23 2.57
N ALA A 26 -6.39 10.86 2.09
CA ALA A 26 -7.31 11.80 1.44
C ALA A 26 -7.93 12.82 2.40
N LEU A 27 -8.07 12.46 3.68
CA LEU A 27 -8.78 13.26 4.68
C LEU A 27 -7.84 13.96 5.67
N ALA A 28 -6.69 13.34 5.97
CA ALA A 28 -5.75 13.80 6.98
C ALA A 28 -4.30 13.44 6.59
N PRO A 29 -3.69 14.15 5.64
CA PRO A 29 -2.34 13.84 5.15
C PRO A 29 -1.26 13.99 6.23
N GLU A 30 -1.38 14.99 7.12
CA GLU A 30 -0.43 15.18 8.23
C GLU A 30 -0.51 14.03 9.26
N ASP A 31 -1.72 13.61 9.61
CA ASP A 31 -1.93 12.47 10.52
C ASP A 31 -1.49 11.15 9.89
N THR A 32 -1.68 11.00 8.58
CA THR A 32 -1.20 9.85 7.81
C THR A 32 0.33 9.74 7.89
N ALA A 33 1.04 10.85 7.67
CA ALA A 33 2.50 10.90 7.80
C ALA A 33 2.96 10.59 9.23
N ALA A 34 2.28 11.15 10.24
CA ALA A 34 2.59 10.87 11.64
C ALA A 34 2.38 9.40 12.01
N ARG A 35 1.32 8.78 11.50
CA ARG A 35 1.01 7.37 11.72
C ARG A 35 1.99 6.45 10.99
N PHE A 36 2.34 6.76 9.75
CA PHE A 36 3.36 6.05 9.00
C PHE A 36 4.70 6.09 9.72
N HIS A 37 5.13 7.27 10.20
CA HIS A 37 6.37 7.42 10.98
C HIS A 37 6.37 6.55 12.25
N LYS A 38 5.22 6.45 12.93
CA LYS A 38 5.07 5.57 14.11
C LYS A 38 5.25 4.09 13.72
N LEU A 39 4.69 3.66 12.59
CA LEU A 39 4.85 2.29 12.09
C LEU A 39 6.30 1.98 11.71
N CYS A 40 6.99 2.93 11.07
CA CYS A 40 8.43 2.83 10.78
C CYS A 40 9.26 2.65 12.06
N LYS A 41 8.98 3.43 13.11
CA LYS A 41 9.66 3.31 14.42
C LYS A 41 9.42 1.95 15.10
N SER A 42 8.22 1.38 14.93
CA SER A 42 7.90 0.05 15.47
C SER A 42 8.51 -1.13 14.69
N ARG A 43 9.29 -0.86 13.63
CA ARG A 43 9.90 -1.89 12.76
C ARG A 43 8.88 -2.85 12.14
N VAL A 44 7.65 -2.38 11.94
CA VAL A 44 6.61 -3.14 11.21
C VAL A 44 7.04 -3.36 9.77
N PHE A 45 7.72 -2.37 9.18
CA PHE A 45 8.25 -2.42 7.81
C PHE A 45 9.78 -2.39 7.83
N SER A 46 10.41 -3.15 6.93
CA SER A 46 11.84 -3.01 6.63
C SER A 46 12.14 -1.70 5.91
N ALA A 47 13.40 -1.24 5.92
CA ALA A 47 13.77 0.02 5.25
C ALA A 47 13.43 0.03 3.74
N ALA A 48 13.55 -1.11 3.06
CA ALA A 48 13.17 -1.22 1.65
C ALA A 48 11.65 -1.12 1.46
N GLN A 49 10.87 -1.72 2.37
CA GLN A 49 9.39 -1.62 2.37
C GLN A 49 8.93 -0.20 2.70
N GLN A 50 9.59 0.49 3.63
CA GLN A 50 9.28 1.89 3.98
C GLN A 50 9.41 2.80 2.75
N ASN A 51 10.54 2.71 2.04
CA ASN A 51 10.74 3.48 0.80
C ASN A 51 9.68 3.14 -0.27
N ALA A 52 9.30 1.87 -0.40
CA ALA A 52 8.26 1.47 -1.35
C ALA A 52 6.88 2.05 -0.96
N ILE A 53 6.56 2.10 0.33
CA ILE A 53 5.30 2.67 0.84
C ILE A 53 5.28 4.19 0.69
N GLU A 54 6.41 4.88 0.89
CA GLU A 54 6.50 6.32 0.62
C GLU A 54 6.17 6.63 -0.84
N LEU A 55 6.70 5.84 -1.78
CA LEU A 55 6.37 5.96 -3.20
C LEU A 55 4.88 5.69 -3.48
N LEU A 56 4.22 4.79 -2.74
CA LEU A 56 2.78 4.55 -2.89
C LEU A 56 1.94 5.79 -2.57
N PHE A 57 2.36 6.63 -1.63
CA PHE A 57 1.63 7.86 -1.29
C PHE A 57 1.71 8.94 -2.38
N GLU A 58 2.69 8.84 -3.29
CA GLU A 58 2.85 9.75 -4.43
C GLU A 58 2.06 9.28 -5.66
N LEU A 59 1.53 8.05 -5.66
CA LEU A 59 0.76 7.50 -6.78
C LEU A 59 -0.70 7.97 -6.76
N ASP A 60 -1.28 7.97 -7.95
CA ASP A 60 -2.72 8.13 -8.15
C ASP A 60 -3.46 6.86 -7.71
N ASP A 61 -4.73 6.99 -7.27
CA ASP A 61 -5.49 5.90 -6.66
C ASP A 61 -5.65 4.66 -7.59
N ASP A 62 -5.73 4.89 -8.91
CA ASP A 62 -5.78 3.84 -9.94
C ASP A 62 -4.45 3.08 -10.07
N GLN A 63 -3.34 3.74 -9.76
CA GLN A 63 -1.98 3.17 -9.76
C GLN A 63 -1.66 2.47 -8.43
N VAL A 64 -2.19 2.98 -7.31
CA VAL A 64 -1.98 2.44 -5.96
C VAL A 64 -2.39 0.97 -5.88
N ALA A 65 -3.58 0.61 -6.37
CA ALA A 65 -4.06 -0.76 -6.30
C ALA A 65 -3.15 -1.73 -7.08
N ASN A 66 -2.72 -1.33 -8.29
CA ASN A 66 -1.80 -2.12 -9.11
C ASN A 66 -0.42 -2.26 -8.47
N ALA A 67 0.09 -1.20 -7.83
CA ALA A 67 1.35 -1.22 -7.13
C ALA A 67 1.29 -2.13 -5.89
N LEU A 68 0.22 -2.03 -5.08
CA LEU A 68 0.00 -2.91 -3.92
C LEU A 68 -0.08 -4.38 -4.32
N MET A 69 -0.76 -4.72 -5.42
CA MET A 69 -0.83 -6.10 -5.92
C MET A 69 0.55 -6.70 -6.25
N ARG A 70 1.53 -5.86 -6.66
CA ARG A 70 2.91 -6.28 -6.94
C ARG A 70 3.73 -6.46 -5.67
N PHE A 71 3.45 -5.67 -4.64
CA PHE A 71 4.15 -5.73 -3.36
C PHE A 71 3.52 -6.70 -2.36
N ALA A 72 2.27 -7.08 -2.53
CA ALA A 72 1.57 -8.02 -1.66
C ALA A 72 1.99 -9.48 -1.93
N ASP A 73 2.12 -10.26 -0.86
CA ASP A 73 2.19 -11.73 -0.95
C ASP A 73 0.82 -12.33 -1.38
N GLU A 74 0.76 -13.66 -1.50
CA GLU A 74 -0.43 -14.33 -2.04
C GLU A 74 -1.69 -14.09 -1.20
N GLU A 75 -1.59 -14.18 0.12
CA GLU A 75 -2.71 -13.96 1.05
C GLU A 75 -3.10 -12.48 1.11
N ALA A 76 -2.10 -11.60 1.10
CA ALA A 76 -2.32 -10.17 1.19
C ALA A 76 -2.94 -9.59 -0.09
N ARG A 77 -2.75 -10.23 -1.26
CA ARG A 77 -3.44 -9.84 -2.51
C ARG A 77 -4.95 -9.98 -2.41
N ASP A 78 -5.45 -10.95 -1.65
CA ASP A 78 -6.90 -11.10 -1.46
C ASP A 78 -7.47 -9.95 -0.63
N LEU A 79 -6.71 -9.44 0.35
CA LEU A 79 -7.07 -8.23 1.08
C LEU A 79 -7.06 -6.98 0.19
N VAL A 80 -6.05 -6.83 -0.67
CA VAL A 80 -5.99 -5.71 -1.63
C VAL A 80 -7.22 -5.75 -2.55
N ARG A 81 -7.58 -6.91 -3.11
CA ARG A 81 -8.77 -7.06 -3.96
C ARG A 81 -10.08 -6.78 -3.24
N ALA A 82 -10.16 -7.13 -1.96
CA ALA A 82 -11.36 -6.92 -1.16
C ALA A 82 -11.59 -5.44 -0.80
N GLN A 83 -10.51 -4.71 -0.50
CA GLN A 83 -10.59 -3.34 0.03
C GLN A 83 -10.35 -2.25 -1.01
N LEU A 84 -9.55 -2.54 -2.04
CA LEU A 84 -9.40 -1.69 -3.22
C LEU A 84 -10.07 -2.41 -4.39
N PRO A 85 -11.40 -2.27 -4.55
CA PRO A 85 -12.06 -2.77 -5.74
C PRO A 85 -11.43 -2.03 -6.93
N HIS A 86 -10.56 -2.73 -7.68
CA HIS A 86 -10.06 -2.24 -8.94
C HIS A 86 -11.25 -1.72 -9.74
N GLU A 87 -11.21 -0.47 -10.18
CA GLU A 87 -12.28 0.17 -10.96
C GLU A 87 -12.64 -0.58 -12.26
N ALA A 88 -12.04 -1.73 -12.54
CA ALA A 88 -12.51 -2.73 -13.48
C ALA A 88 -13.89 -3.36 -13.14
N ARG A 89 -14.54 -3.00 -12.02
CA ARG A 89 -15.99 -3.24 -11.86
C ARG A 89 -16.88 -2.21 -12.58
N LEU A 90 -16.31 -1.19 -13.24
CA LEU A 90 -17.05 -0.17 -13.99
C LEU A 90 -16.70 -0.07 -15.49
N SER A 91 -15.96 -1.02 -16.06
CA SER A 91 -15.76 -1.09 -17.52
C SER A 91 -16.31 -2.37 -18.17
N PHE A 92 -17.09 -3.17 -17.43
CA PHE A 92 -17.86 -4.24 -18.02
C PHE A 92 -19.27 -4.25 -17.41
N VAL A 93 -20.24 -3.92 -18.27
CA VAL A 93 -21.71 -4.02 -18.15
C VAL A 93 -22.44 -2.66 -18.16
N VAL A 94 -22.88 -2.33 -19.39
CA VAL A 94 -23.90 -1.35 -19.86
C VAL A 94 -23.41 0.07 -20.21
N ALA A 95 -22.98 0.26 -21.46
CA ALA A 95 -23.79 0.87 -22.53
C ALA A 95 -23.20 0.55 -23.90
#